data_AF-A0A257UGB8-F1
#
_entry.id   AF-A0A257UGB8-F1
#
_cell.length_a   1.000
_cell.length_b   1.000
_cell.length_c   1.000
_cell.angle_alpha   90.00
_cell.angle_beta   90.00
_cell.angle_gamma   90.00
#
_symmetry.space_group_name_H-M   'P 1'
#
loop_
_entity.id
_entity.type
_entity.pdbx_description
1 polymer ?
#
loop_
_entity_poly.entity_id
_entity_poly.type
_entity_poly.pdbx_seq_one_letter_code
_entity_poly.pdbx_strand_id
1 'polypeptide(L)' 'AVAPCGACRQVLAEFAAAMPVILATSTGGDRQVTSLDALLPGAFVFKRP' A
#
# COMPACT_ATOMS: atom_id res chain seq x y z
N ALA A 1 3.28 3.55 13.32
CA ALA A 1 3.26 3.69 11.85
C ALA A 1 1.81 3.74 11.38
N VAL A 2 1.45 4.65 10.46
CA VAL A 2 0.08 4.76 9.94
C VAL A 2 -0.01 4.09 8.57
N ALA A 3 -0.93 3.14 8.41
CA ALA A 3 -1.17 2.45 7.15
C ALA A 3 -2.12 3.25 6.23
N PRO A 4 -1.96 3.19 4.89
CA PRO A 4 -2.91 3.79 3.96
C PRO A 4 -4.29 3.16 4.11
N CYS A 5 -5.36 3.91 3.86
CA CYS A 5 -6.73 3.39 3.85
C CYS A 5 -6.96 2.46 2.65
N GLY A 6 -8.07 1.70 2.65
CA GLY A 6 -8.38 0.73 1.60
C GLY A 6 -8.43 1.33 0.19
N ALA A 7 -9.04 2.51 0.03
CA ALA A 7 -9.12 3.19 -1.26
C ALA A 7 -7.73 3.57 -1.80
N CYS A 8 -6.84 4.09 -0.95
CA CYS A 8 -5.46 4.38 -1.35
C CYS A 8 -4.71 3.11 -1.77
N ARG A 9 -4.87 2.01 -1.04
CA ARG A 9 -4.22 0.73 -1.40
C ARG A 9 -4.68 0.25 -2.77
N GLN A 10 -5.97 0.37 -3.10
CA GLN A 10 -6.49 -0.03 -4.40
C GLN A 10 -5.95 0.84 -5.54
N VAL A 11 -5.89 2.16 -5.36
CA VAL A 11 -5.27 3.07 -6.33
C VAL A 11 -3.80 2.71 -6.56
N LEU A 12 -3.06 2.45 -5.48
CA LEU A 12 -1.66 2.01 -5.59
C LEU A 12 -1.54 0.67 -6.32
N ALA A 13 -2.50 -0.25 -6.14
CA ALA A 13 -2.48 -1.56 -6.80
C ALA A 13 -2.69 -1.44 -8.32
N GLU A 14 -3.43 -0.44 -8.76
CA GLU A 14 -3.69 -0.20 -10.18
C GLU A 14 -2.52 0.48 -10.88
N PHE A 15 -1.84 1.43 -10.22
CA PHE A 15 -0.88 2.31 -10.89
C PHE A 15 0.58 2.12 -10.44
N ALA A 16 0.82 1.45 -9.30
CA ALA A 16 2.15 1.36 -8.69
C ALA A 16 2.35 0.09 -7.85
N ALA A 17 1.87 -1.07 -8.33
CA ALA A 17 1.80 -2.30 -7.54
C ALA A 17 3.12 -2.78 -6.93
N ALA A 18 4.26 -2.52 -7.58
CA ALA A 18 5.59 -2.93 -7.13
C ALA A 18 6.30 -1.87 -6.25
N MET A 19 5.66 -0.74 -5.98
CA MET A 19 6.27 0.34 -5.18
C MET A 19 6.38 -0.07 -3.70
N PRO A 20 7.54 0.11 -3.05
CA PRO A 20 7.66 -0.03 -1.60
C PRO A 20 6.77 0.96 -0.86
N VAL A 21 6.09 0.51 0.19
CA VAL A 21 5.24 1.36 1.03
C VAL A 21 5.96 1.66 2.34
N ILE A 22 6.23 2.94 2.60
CA ILE A 22 6.85 3.39 3.85
C ILE A 22 5.75 3.89 4.78
N LEU A 23 5.58 3.22 5.91
CA LEU A 23 4.67 3.63 6.98
C LEU A 23 5.45 4.46 8.00
N ALA A 24 5.04 5.72 8.20
CA ALA A 24 5.67 6.64 9.14
C ALA A 24 4.78 6.93 10.35
N THR A 25 5.39 7.40 11.44
CA THR A 25 4.72 8.01 12.59
C THR A 25 4.77 9.53 12.50
N SER A 26 3.79 10.23 13.10
CA SER A 26 3.78 11.69 13.17
C SER A 26 4.84 12.27 14.09
N THR A 27 5.31 11.51 15.08
CA THR A 27 6.23 11.96 16.13
C THR A 27 7.70 11.58 15.89
N GLY A 28 8.04 11.11 14.69
CA GLY A 28 9.40 10.67 14.36
C GLY A 28 9.81 9.39 15.11
N GLY A 29 10.87 8.74 14.64
CA GLY A 29 11.44 7.54 15.26
C GLY A 29 11.27 6.29 14.41
N ASP A 30 10.04 5.86 14.16
CA ASP A 30 9.79 4.57 13.48
C ASP A 30 9.24 4.72 12.06
N ARG A 31 9.97 4.12 11.12
CA ARG A 31 9.52 3.86 9.76
C ARG A 31 9.51 2.36 9.53
N GLN A 32 8.39 1.86 9.02
CA GLN A 32 8.30 0.48 8.55
C GLN A 32 8.24 0.51 7.03
N VAL A 33 9.12 -0.26 6.39
CA VAL A 33 9.02 -0.52 4.94
C VAL A 33 8.27 -1.83 4.77
N THR A 34 7.25 -1.81 3.93
CA THR A 34 6.45 -2.98 3.57
C THR A 34 6.15 -2.95 2.08
N SER A 35 5.45 -3.96 1.60
CA SER A 35 5.00 -4.07 0.22
C SER A 35 3.48 -3.91 0.13
N LEU A 36 2.98 -3.64 -1.08
CA LEU A 36 1.55 -3.47 -1.28
C LEU A 36 0.78 -4.79 -1.17
N ASP A 37 1.38 -5.93 -1.56
CA ASP A 37 0.80 -7.27 -1.39
C ASP A 37 0.59 -7.63 0.08
N ALA A 38 1.49 -7.21 0.98
CA ALA A 38 1.31 -7.39 2.41
C ALA A 38 0.18 -6.52 2.99
N LEU A 39 -0.11 -5.38 2.36
CA LEU A 39 -1.16 -4.45 2.80
C LEU A 39 -2.52 -4.72 2.13
N LEU A 40 -2.56 -5.33 0.95
CA LEU A 40 -3.77 -5.60 0.18
C LEU A 40 -3.70 -7.02 -0.43
N PRO A 41 -3.77 -8.06 0.41
CA PRO A 41 -3.78 -9.44 -0.08
C PRO A 41 -5.03 -9.70 -0.90
N GLY A 42 -4.88 -10.42 -2.02
CA GLY A 42 -6.00 -10.73 -2.91
C GLY A 42 -6.60 -9.49 -3.59
N ALA A 43 -5.78 -8.47 -3.86
CA ALA A 43 -6.20 -7.24 -4.51
C ALA A 43 -7.05 -7.50 -5.76
N PHE A 44 -8.13 -6.75 -5.91
CA PHE A 44 -8.92 -6.78 -7.13
C PHE A 44 -8.08 -6.21 -8.28
N VAL A 45 -7.94 -6.99 -9.35
CA VAL A 45 -7.28 -6.57 -10.58
C VAL A 45 -8.33 -6.52 -11.68
N PHE A 46 -8.65 -5.31 -12.14
CA PHE A 46 -9.52 -5.14 -13.28
C PHE A 46 -8.81 -5.62 -14.55
N LYS A 47 -9.21 -6.79 -15.04
CA LYS A 47 -8.83 -7.27 -16.37
C LYS A 47 -9.90 -6.80 -17.35
N ARG A 48 -9.55 -5.93 -18.30
CA ARG A 48 -10.44 -5.64 -19.42
C ARG A 48 -10.65 -6.94 -20.22
N PRO A 49 -11.90 -7.25 -20.60
CA PRO A 49 -12.17 -8.39 -21.47
C PRO A 49 -11.50 -8.23 -22.84
#